data_AF-A0A2K8YTP7-F1
#
_entry.id   AF-A0A2K8YTP7-F1
#
_cell.length_a   1.000
_cell.length_b   1.000
_cell.length_c   1.000
_cell.angle_alpha   90.00
_cell.angle_beta   90.00
_cell.angle_gamma   90.00
#
_symmetry.space_group_name_H-M   'P 1'
#
loop_
_entity.id
_entity.type
_entity.pdbx_description
1 polymer ?
#
loop_
_entity_poly.entity_id
_entity_poly.type
_entity_poly.pdbx_seq_one_letter_code
_entity_poly.pdbx_strand_id
1 'polypeptide(L)'
;MFSYLRCLYLHNKHTLKVYNMKGFEIKNLRLKLGLSQEEFGQILGYQKPQVRVSELENGKKEVSNQIVAACRLIEENRLLKEKLQSIINISQ
;
A
#
# COMPACT_ATOMS: atom_id res chain seq x y z
N MET A 1 -32.68 3.22 6.74
CA MET A 1 -31.46 4.03 6.51
C MET A 1 -30.15 3.25 6.78
N PHE A 2 -30.11 1.92 6.57
CA PHE A 2 -28.91 1.07 6.79
C PHE A 2 -28.44 0.35 5.51
N SER A 3 -29.12 0.55 4.38
CA SER A 3 -28.84 -0.16 3.12
C SER A 3 -27.57 0.32 2.43
N TYR A 4 -27.23 1.61 2.52
CA TYR A 4 -26.07 2.17 1.83
C TYR A 4 -24.73 1.75 2.47
N LEU A 5 -24.65 1.76 3.80
CA LEU A 5 -23.47 1.31 4.55
C LEU A 5 -23.22 -0.18 4.34
N ARG A 6 -24.28 -1.00 4.27
CA ARG A 6 -24.18 -2.43 3.97
C ARG A 6 -23.77 -2.68 2.51
N CYS A 7 -24.22 -1.86 1.57
CA CYS A 7 -23.83 -1.96 0.16
C CYS A 7 -22.36 -1.56 -0.07
N LEU A 8 -21.85 -0.52 0.61
CA LEU A 8 -20.43 -0.15 0.61
C LEU A 8 -19.56 -1.25 1.26
N TYR A 9 -20.03 -1.84 2.37
CA TYR A 9 -19.36 -2.94 3.04
C TYR A 9 -19.30 -4.21 2.17
N LEU A 10 -20.34 -4.47 1.37
CA LEU A 10 -20.43 -5.62 0.47
C LEU A 10 -19.69 -5.40 -0.87
N HIS A 11 -19.70 -4.18 -1.43
CA HIS A 11 -18.92 -3.85 -2.63
C HIS A 11 -17.40 -3.95 -2.37
N ASN A 12 -16.95 -3.67 -1.15
CA ASN A 12 -15.54 -3.81 -0.77
C ASN A 12 -15.08 -5.28 -0.59
N LYS A 13 -16.01 -6.25 -0.53
CA LYS A 13 -15.68 -7.67 -0.34
C LYS A 13 -15.25 -8.39 -1.62
N HIS A 14 -15.58 -7.86 -2.80
CA HIS A 14 -15.47 -8.60 -4.07
C HIS A 14 -14.12 -8.50 -4.80
N THR A 15 -13.10 -7.83 -4.26
CA THR A 15 -11.76 -7.73 -4.89
C THR A 15 -10.59 -8.06 -3.95
N LEU A 16 -10.81 -8.80 -2.88
CA LEU A 16 -9.73 -9.51 -2.19
C LEU A 16 -9.44 -10.83 -2.90
N LYS A 17 -9.00 -10.76 -4.17
CA LYS A 17 -8.16 -11.85 -4.71
C LYS A 17 -7.00 -11.96 -3.73
N VAL A 18 -6.87 -13.11 -3.07
CA VAL A 18 -5.77 -13.44 -2.16
C VAL A 18 -4.48 -13.39 -2.97
N TYR A 19 -3.85 -12.22 -3.01
CA TYR A 19 -2.55 -12.03 -3.61
C TYR A 19 -1.53 -12.17 -2.49
N ASN A 20 -0.73 -13.23 -2.57
CA ASN A 20 0.43 -13.41 -1.70
C ASN A 20 1.53 -12.47 -2.16
N MET A 21 1.52 -11.23 -1.67
CA MET A 21 2.66 -10.34 -1.82
C MET A 21 3.79 -10.86 -0.94
N LYS A 22 4.97 -11.07 -1.52
CA LYS A 22 6.17 -11.54 -0.80
C LYS A 22 6.96 -10.35 -0.25
N GLY A 23 7.77 -10.60 0.77
CA GLY A 23 8.61 -9.58 1.41
C GLY A 23 9.49 -8.79 0.42
N PHE A 24 10.03 -9.46 -0.60
CA PHE A 24 10.85 -8.79 -1.62
C PHE A 24 10.05 -7.80 -2.48
N GLU A 25 8.76 -8.03 -2.69
CA GLU A 25 7.90 -7.13 -3.47
C GLU A 25 7.62 -5.85 -2.67
N ILE A 26 7.42 -5.97 -1.36
CA ILE A 26 7.33 -4.83 -0.44
C ILE A 26 8.61 -4.02 -0.48
N LYS A 27 9.78 -4.68 -0.41
CA LYS A 27 11.09 -4.02 -0.50
C LYS A 27 11.23 -3.25 -1.81
N ASN A 28 10.86 -3.87 -2.93
CA ASN A 28 10.92 -3.22 -4.24
C ASN A 28 9.99 -2.02 -4.33
N LEU A 29 8.76 -2.12 -3.83
CA LEU A 29 7.83 -0.99 -3.78
C LEU A 29 8.40 0.16 -2.96
N ARG A 30 8.90 -0.12 -1.75
CA ARG A 30 9.51 0.88 -0.87
C ARG A 30 10.70 1.58 -1.55
N LEU A 31 11.60 0.82 -2.15
CA LEU A 31 12.76 1.37 -2.85
C LEU A 31 12.37 2.20 -4.07
N LYS A 32 11.36 1.76 -4.84
CA LYS A 32 10.82 2.55 -5.95
C LYS A 32 10.28 3.90 -5.47
N LEU A 33 9.69 3.95 -4.28
CA LEU A 33 9.16 5.18 -3.68
C LEU A 33 10.26 6.06 -3.06
N GLY A 34 11.51 5.59 -3.02
CA GLY A 34 12.62 6.32 -2.41
C GLY A 34 12.57 6.41 -0.89
N LEU A 35 11.82 5.51 -0.24
CA LEU A 35 11.56 5.57 1.21
C LEU A 35 12.51 4.67 2.01
N SER A 36 12.91 5.13 3.18
CA SER A 36 13.53 4.29 4.21
C SER A 36 12.52 3.31 4.81
N GLN A 37 13.01 2.26 5.48
CA GLN A 37 12.14 1.32 6.20
C GLN A 37 11.31 2.00 7.30
N GLU A 38 11.86 3.04 7.92
CA GLU A 38 11.19 3.81 8.95
C GLU A 38 10.00 4.60 8.36
N GLU A 39 10.25 5.43 7.34
CA GLU A 39 9.20 6.22 6.67
C GLU A 39 8.09 5.34 6.10
N PHE A 40 8.46 4.24 5.45
CA PHE A 40 7.49 3.30 4.89
C PHE A 40 6.64 2.64 5.99
N GLY A 41 7.24 2.26 7.11
CA GLY A 41 6.51 1.67 8.23
C GLY A 41 5.60 2.68 8.94
N GLN A 42 5.95 3.97 8.95
CA GLN A 42 5.12 5.04 9.48
C GLN A 42 3.88 5.24 8.61
N ILE A 43 4.03 5.22 7.28
CA ILE A 43 2.90 5.24 6.34
C ILE A 43 1.96 4.04 6.57
N LEU A 44 2.53 2.86 6.88
CA LEU A 44 1.77 1.66 7.22
C LEU A 44 1.18 1.68 8.64
N GLY A 45 1.45 2.71 9.45
CA GLY A 45 0.89 2.88 10.79
C GLY A 45 1.52 1.97 11.86
N TYR A 46 2.75 1.49 11.66
CA TYR A 46 3.44 0.68 12.66
C TYR A 46 3.98 1.51 13.82
N GLN A 47 3.90 0.97 15.04
CA GLN A 47 4.51 1.59 16.24
C GLN A 47 6.03 1.44 16.29
N LYS A 48 6.58 0.41 15.63
CA LYS A 48 8.03 0.16 15.49
C LYS A 48 8.36 0.03 14.00
N PRO A 49 8.34 1.14 13.24
CA PRO A 49 8.25 1.12 11.79
C PRO A 49 9.38 0.34 11.12
N GLN A 50 10.64 0.72 11.40
CA GLN A 50 11.81 0.08 10.82
C GLN A 50 11.86 -1.44 11.09
N VAL A 51 11.63 -1.86 12.34
CA VAL A 51 11.69 -3.28 12.74
C VAL A 51 10.63 -4.09 12.00
N ARG A 52 9.38 -3.61 11.98
CA ARG A 52 8.27 -4.30 11.33
C ARG A 52 8.46 -4.43 9.83
N VAL A 53 8.91 -3.37 9.16
CA VAL A 53 9.21 -3.43 7.73
C VAL A 53 10.36 -4.38 7.45
N SER A 54 11.41 -4.37 8.26
CA SER A 54 12.53 -5.31 8.13
C SER A 54 12.09 -6.77 8.30
N GLU A 55 11.21 -7.08 9.27
CA GLU A 55 10.63 -8.42 9.44
C GLU A 55 9.88 -8.89 8.18
N LEU A 56 9.06 -8.00 7.60
CA LEU A 56 8.29 -8.30 6.38
C LEU A 56 9.20 -8.52 5.18
N GLU A 57 10.14 -7.61 4.93
CA GLU A 57 11.03 -7.65 3.76
C GLU A 57 11.91 -8.89 3.73
N ASN A 58 12.35 -9.34 4.90
CA ASN A 58 13.17 -10.53 5.05
C ASN A 58 12.36 -11.83 5.17
N GLY A 59 11.03 -11.76 5.08
CA GLY A 59 10.15 -12.92 5.21
C GLY A 59 10.12 -13.54 6.61
N LYS A 60 10.62 -12.83 7.63
CA LYS A 60 10.52 -13.25 9.04
C LYS A 60 9.09 -13.16 9.56
N LYS A 61 8.25 -12.35 8.89
CA LYS A 61 6.83 -12.22 9.16
C LYS A 61 6.04 -12.30 7.87
N GLU A 62 4.94 -13.05 7.90
CA GLU A 62 4.02 -13.12 6.77
C GLU A 62 3.36 -11.77 6.51
N VAL A 63 3.16 -11.47 5.23
CA VAL A 63 2.48 -10.27 4.78
C VAL A 63 0.98 -10.50 4.90
N SER A 64 0.32 -9.76 5.78
CA SER A 64 -1.13 -9.85 5.91
C SER A 64 -1.84 -9.17 4.73
N ASN A 65 -3.07 -9.61 4.43
CA ASN A 65 -3.90 -9.00 3.39
C ASN A 65 -4.11 -7.50 3.58
N GLN A 66 -4.13 -7.01 4.83
CA GLN A 66 -4.23 -5.58 5.14
C GLN A 66 -3.00 -4.81 4.63
N ILE A 67 -1.80 -5.38 4.79
CA ILE A 67 -0.57 -4.79 4.28
C ILE A 67 -0.52 -4.84 2.76
N VAL A 68 -0.97 -5.94 2.15
CA VAL A 68 -1.12 -6.01 0.68
C VAL A 68 -2.03 -4.89 0.17
N ALA A 69 -3.18 -4.68 0.81
CA ALA A 69 -4.10 -3.61 0.46
C ALA A 69 -3.48 -2.22 0.64
N ALA A 70 -2.79 -1.98 1.75
CA ALA A 70 -2.10 -0.72 2.01
C ALA A 70 -1.01 -0.43 0.95
N CYS A 71 -0.17 -1.42 0.62
CA CYS A 71 0.85 -1.31 -0.42
C CYS A 71 0.26 -0.92 -1.78
N ARG A 72 -0.88 -1.52 -2.18
CA ARG A 72 -1.56 -1.19 -3.43
C ARG A 72 -2.07 0.25 -3.44
N LEU A 73 -2.72 0.68 -2.37
CA LEU A 73 -3.21 2.06 -2.26
C LEU A 73 -2.06 3.06 -2.36
N ILE A 74 -0.90 2.76 -1.76
CA ILE A 74 0.29 3.62 -1.87
C ILE A 74 0.77 3.71 -3.31
N GLU A 75 0.88 2.57 -4.01
CA GLU A 75 1.31 2.51 -5.41
C GLU A 75 0.34 3.25 -6.35
N GLU A 76 -0.97 3.05 -6.18
CA GLU A 76 -2.01 3.74 -6.95
C GLU A 76 -1.96 5.26 -6.74
N ASN A 77 -1.85 5.72 -5.48
CA ASN A 77 -1.74 7.16 -5.17
C ASN A 77 -0.49 7.80 -5.78
N ARG A 78 0.62 7.06 -5.84
CA ARG A 78 1.83 7.52 -6.51
C ARG A 78 1.61 7.71 -8.02
N LEU A 79 1.02 6.72 -8.69
CA LEU A 79 0.72 6.80 -10.13
C LEU A 79 -0.25 7.95 -10.43
N LEU A 80 -1.24 8.18 -9.57
CA LEU A 80 -2.15 9.31 -9.68
C LEU A 80 -1.41 10.65 -9.57
N LYS A 81 -0.49 10.79 -8.61
CA LYS A 81 0.33 11.99 -8.45
C LYS A 81 1.19 12.28 -9.69
N GLU A 82 1.82 11.25 -10.26
CA GLU A 82 2.62 11.37 -11.49
C GLU A 82 1.77 11.79 -12.69
N LYS A 83 0.57 11.19 -12.85
CA LYS A 83 -0.38 11.59 -13.91
C LYS A 83 -0.85 13.03 -13.74
N LEU A 84 -1.20 13.44 -12.53
CA LEU A 84 -1.61 14.82 -12.27
C LEU A 84 -0.52 15.83 -12.64
N GLN A 85 0.74 15.55 -12.27
CA GLN A 85 1.86 16.40 -12.64
C GLN A 85 2.05 16.49 -14.16
N SER A 86 1.86 15.38 -14.88
CA SER A 86 1.96 15.37 -16.34
C SER A 86 0.90 16.25 -17.00
N ILE A 87 -0.33 16.26 -16.48
CA ILE A 87 -1.42 17.09 -17.01
C ILE A 87 -1.11 18.58 -16.78
N ILE A 88 -0.70 18.95 -15.57
CA ILE A 88 -0.36 20.33 -15.22
C ILE A 88 0.74 20.88 -16.13
N ASN A 89 1.78 20.08 -16.39
CA ASN A 89 2.92 20.48 -17.22
C ASN A 89 2.58 20.61 -18.72
N ILE A 90 1.48 20.01 -19.21
CA ILE A 90 1.00 20.20 -20.58
C ILE A 90 0.20 21.50 -20.72
N SER A 91 -0.39 21.97 -19.61
CA SER A 91 -1.20 23.19 -19.56
C SER A 91 -0.42 24.49 -19.24
N GLN A 92 0.90 24.41 -19.13
CA GLN A 92 1.82 25.55 -18.99
C GLN A 92 2.62 25.75 -20.28
#